data_AF-A0A1F6ZDM7-F1
#
_entry.id   AF-A0A1F6ZDM7-F1
#
_cell.length_a   1.000
_cell.length_b   1.000
_cell.length_c   1.000
_cell.angle_alpha   90.00
_cell.angle_beta   90.00
_cell.angle_gamma   90.00
#
_symmetry.space_group_name_H-M   'P 1'
#
loop_
_entity.id
_entity.type
_entity.pdbx_description
1 polymer ?
#
loop_
_entity_poly.entity_id
_entity_poly.type
_entity_poly.pdbx_seq_one_letter_code
_entity_poly.pdbx_strand_id
1 'polypeptide(L)'
;MTWHQFVISFLYACGTITVGLLLHPYQTMQSLVQERAFLWLTLLPLAVLVLVKVVWFFVLVPLVRFVFSCSSSGFFGCDLIPFVANWLVLFCVYWQILLFYLAVRFTITFRE
;
A
#
# COMPACT_ATOMS: atom_id res chain seq x y z
N MET A 1 21.40 5.24 -22.69
CA MET A 1 20.45 4.40 -21.92
C MET A 1 19.16 4.34 -22.71
N THR A 2 18.73 3.15 -23.13
CA THR A 2 17.49 3.03 -23.93
C THR A 2 16.27 3.22 -23.03
N TRP A 3 15.15 3.70 -23.58
CA TRP A 3 13.92 3.94 -22.82
C TRP A 3 13.47 2.73 -21.99
N HIS A 4 13.64 1.52 -22.52
CA HIS A 4 13.33 0.29 -21.80
C HIS A 4 14.21 0.05 -20.56
N GLN A 5 15.51 0.33 -20.65
CA GLN A 5 16.41 0.20 -19.50
C GLN A 5 16.02 1.18 -18.39
N PHE A 6 15.64 2.40 -18.75
CA PHE A 6 15.17 3.39 -17.79
C PHE A 6 13.91 2.93 -17.06
N VAL A 7 12.90 2.44 -17.80
CA VAL A 7 11.64 1.97 -17.21
C VAL A 7 11.87 0.77 -16.28
N ILE A 8 12.71 -0.19 -16.68
CA ILE A 8 13.01 -1.38 -15.85
C ILE A 8 13.72 -0.97 -14.56
N SER A 9 14.75 -0.11 -14.65
CA SER A 9 15.47 0.38 -13.46
C SER A 9 14.56 1.17 -12.53
N PHE A 10 13.67 1.99 -13.08
CA PHE A 10 12.69 2.75 -12.30
C PHE A 10 11.71 1.83 -11.57
N LEU A 11 11.13 0.86 -12.27
CA LEU A 11 10.22 -0.13 -11.66
C LEU A 11 10.92 -0.96 -10.59
N TYR A 12 12.16 -1.37 -10.84
CA TYR A 12 12.98 -2.10 -9.88
C TYR A 12 13.26 -1.28 -8.62
N ALA A 13 13.61 0.00 -8.77
CA ALA A 13 13.80 0.92 -7.65
C ALA A 13 12.51 1.10 -6.84
N CYS A 14 11.39 1.35 -7.50
CA CYS A 14 10.08 1.45 -6.84
C CYS A 14 9.73 0.17 -6.06
N GLY A 15 9.94 -1.00 -6.67
CA GLY A 15 9.69 -2.28 -6.02
C GLY A 15 10.57 -2.48 -4.78
N THR A 16 11.88 -2.21 -4.90
CA THR A 16 12.84 -2.35 -3.81
C THR A 16 12.51 -1.42 -2.64
N ILE A 17 12.19 -0.15 -2.92
CA ILE A 17 11.77 0.81 -1.90
C ILE A 17 10.46 0.39 -1.25
N THR A 18 9.50 -0.14 -2.02
CA THR A 18 8.22 -0.61 -1.48
C THR A 18 8.42 -1.77 -0.49
N VAL A 19 9.26 -2.74 -0.86
CA VAL A 19 9.61 -3.87 0.02
C VAL A 19 10.40 -3.40 1.23
N GLY A 20 11.35 -2.48 1.05
CA GLY A 20 12.11 -1.88 2.14
C GLY A 20 11.20 -1.13 3.12
N LEU A 21 10.25 -0.35 2.62
CA LEU A 21 9.26 0.34 3.44
C LEU A 21 8.37 -0.62 4.22
N LEU A 22 8.13 -1.84 3.73
CA LEU A 22 7.34 -2.87 4.40
C LEU A 22 8.15 -3.61 5.49
N LEU A 23 9.38 -4.01 5.18
CA LEU A 23 10.21 -4.86 6.05
C LEU A 23 11.06 -4.06 7.04
N HIS A 24 11.61 -2.92 6.60
CA HIS A 24 12.54 -2.09 7.34
C HIS A 24 12.18 -0.59 7.22
N PRO A 25 10.96 -0.20 7.66
CA PRO A 25 10.41 1.15 7.44
C PRO A 25 11.32 2.27 7.95
N TYR A 26 12.02 2.04 9.06
CA TYR A 26 12.92 3.02 9.66
C TYR A 26 14.11 3.36 8.74
N GLN A 27 14.88 2.34 8.34
CA GLN A 27 16.08 2.51 7.52
C GLN A 27 15.74 3.06 6.13
N THR A 28 14.66 2.53 5.54
CA THR A 28 14.22 2.97 4.21
C THR A 28 13.70 4.40 4.24
N MET A 29 12.90 4.79 5.25
CA MET A 29 12.41 6.17 5.38
C MET A 29 13.56 7.16 5.65
N GLN A 30 14.55 6.78 6.45
CA GLN A 30 15.73 7.61 6.69
C GLN A 30 16.46 7.93 5.37
N SER A 31 16.70 6.90 4.55
CA SER A 31 17.39 7.04 3.26
C SER A 31 16.57 7.87 2.27
N LEU A 32 15.25 7.65 2.20
CA LEU A 32 14.31 8.40 1.37
C LEU A 32 14.31 9.90 1.68
N VAL A 33 14.29 10.26 2.97
CA VAL A 33 14.28 11.66 3.40
C VAL A 33 15.63 12.32 3.16
N GLN A 34 16.73 11.60 3.42
CA GLN A 34 18.08 12.11 3.20
C GLN A 34 18.35 12.45 1.72
N GLU A 35 17.96 11.57 0.80
CA GLU A 35 18.15 11.79 -0.64
C GLU A 35 17.08 12.69 -1.27
N ARG A 36 15.98 13.00 -0.53
CA ARG A 36 14.78 13.71 -1.01
C ARG A 36 14.17 13.11 -2.28
N ALA A 37 14.53 11.88 -2.59
CA ALA A 37 14.04 11.14 -3.74
C ALA A 37 12.89 10.24 -3.30
N PHE A 38 11.91 10.04 -4.18
CA PHE A 38 10.81 9.11 -3.96
C PHE A 38 9.98 9.32 -2.67
N LEU A 39 9.98 10.53 -2.09
CA LEU A 39 9.14 10.88 -0.93
C LEU A 39 7.64 10.60 -1.16
N TRP A 40 7.19 10.63 -2.41
CA TRP A 40 5.81 10.27 -2.78
C TRP A 40 5.48 8.79 -2.49
N LEU A 41 6.46 7.88 -2.41
CA LEU A 41 6.25 6.48 -2.00
C LEU A 41 5.82 6.35 -0.54
N THR A 42 5.92 7.41 0.28
CA THR A 42 5.32 7.42 1.62
C THR A 42 3.79 7.43 1.59
N LEU A 43 3.19 7.80 0.46
CA LEU A 43 1.74 7.74 0.20
C LEU A 43 1.30 6.40 -0.39
N LEU A 44 2.23 5.45 -0.54
CA LEU A 44 1.95 4.14 -1.12
C LEU A 44 0.84 3.36 -0.37
N PRO A 45 0.75 3.37 0.97
CA PRO A 45 -0.34 2.69 1.67
C PRO A 45 -1.72 3.26 1.32
N LEU A 46 -1.83 4.58 1.16
CA LEU A 46 -3.05 5.24 0.68
C LEU A 46 -3.37 4.84 -0.76
N ALA A 47 -2.38 4.84 -1.65
CA ALA A 47 -2.56 4.42 -3.04
C ALA A 47 -3.04 2.96 -3.14
N VAL A 48 -2.41 2.07 -2.37
CA VAL A 48 -2.82 0.65 -2.26
C VAL A 48 -4.24 0.54 -1.73
N LEU A 49 -4.59 1.28 -0.68
CA LEU A 49 -5.93 1.26 -0.12
C LEU A 49 -6.98 1.71 -1.15
N VAL A 50 -6.73 2.77 -1.91
CA VAL A 50 -7.64 3.24 -2.96
C VAL A 50 -7.78 2.20 -4.07
N LEU A 51 -6.67 1.69 -4.59
CA LEU A 51 -6.68 0.68 -5.65
C LEU A 51 -7.40 -0.59 -5.23
N VAL A 52 -7.08 -1.11 -4.04
CA VAL A 52 -7.74 -2.29 -3.48
C VAL A 52 -9.22 -2.02 -3.29
N LYS A 53 -9.62 -0.86 -2.77
CA LYS A 53 -11.04 -0.51 -2.59
C LYS A 53 -11.81 -0.41 -3.91
N VAL A 54 -11.18 0.15 -4.95
CA VAL A 54 -11.76 0.21 -6.31
C VAL A 54 -11.94 -1.21 -6.85
N VAL A 55 -10.89 -2.04 -6.83
CA VAL A 55 -10.97 -3.44 -7.28
C VAL A 55 -12.01 -4.22 -6.46
N TRP A 56 -12.07 -3.98 -5.16
CA TRP A 56 -13.02 -4.63 -4.27
C TRP A 56 -14.47 -4.30 -4.65
N PHE A 57 -14.79 -3.01 -4.82
CA PHE A 57 -16.14 -2.55 -5.09
C PHE A 57 -16.61 -2.95 -6.49
N PHE A 58 -15.75 -2.82 -7.50
CA PHE A 58 -16.12 -3.03 -8.91
C PHE A 58 -15.93 -4.46 -9.40
N VAL A 59 -15.04 -5.25 -8.79
CA VAL A 59 -14.74 -6.62 -9.24
C VAL A 59 -15.15 -7.63 -8.18
N LEU A 60 -14.60 -7.53 -6.97
CA LEU A 60 -14.72 -8.60 -5.99
C LEU A 60 -16.16 -8.78 -5.47
N VAL A 61 -16.80 -7.68 -5.05
CA VAL A 61 -18.19 -7.70 -4.54
C VAL A 61 -19.18 -8.24 -5.58
N PRO A 62 -19.23 -7.73 -6.84
CA PRO A 62 -20.15 -8.26 -7.83
C PRO A 62 -19.83 -9.71 -8.22
N LEU A 63 -18.56 -10.08 -8.36
CA LEU A 63 -18.16 -11.45 -8.70
C LEU A 63 -18.59 -12.45 -7.63
N VAL A 64 -18.34 -12.16 -6.35
CA VAL A 64 -18.69 -13.07 -5.26
C VAL A 64 -20.21 -13.17 -5.08
N ARG A 65 -20.93 -12.06 -5.22
CA ARG A 65 -22.41 -12.07 -5.22
C ARG A 65 -22.98 -12.89 -6.37
N PHE A 66 -22.39 -12.79 -7.56
CA PHE A 66 -22.80 -13.54 -8.74
C PHE A 66 -22.52 -15.04 -8.63
N VAL A 67 -21.33 -15.43 -8.18
CA VAL A 67 -20.90 -16.84 -8.12
C VAL A 67 -21.53 -17.60 -6.96
N PHE A 68 -21.59 -16.99 -5.77
CA PHE A 68 -21.99 -17.72 -4.55
C PHE A 68 -23.44 -17.47 -4.14
N SER A 69 -24.19 -16.62 -4.85
CA SER A 69 -25.58 -16.29 -4.51
C SER A 69 -25.74 -16.02 -3.00
N CYS A 70 -24.87 -15.17 -2.44
CA CYS A 70 -24.81 -14.88 -0.99
C CYS A 70 -26.13 -14.36 -0.40
N SER A 71 -27.18 -14.13 -1.20
CA SER A 71 -28.55 -13.84 -0.72
C SER A 71 -29.35 -15.07 -0.32
N SER A 72 -28.96 -16.27 -0.74
CA SER A 72 -29.75 -17.51 -0.55
C SER A 72 -28.98 -18.65 0.14
N SER A 73 -27.65 -18.57 0.25
CA SER A 73 -26.83 -19.58 0.93
C SER A 73 -25.95 -18.94 2.01
N GLY A 74 -25.98 -19.51 3.22
CA GLY A 74 -25.13 -19.10 4.35
C GLY A 74 -23.69 -19.58 4.19
N PHE A 75 -23.03 -19.18 3.11
CA PHE A 75 -21.66 -19.56 2.83
C PHE A 75 -20.69 -18.72 3.67
N PHE A 76 -19.86 -19.37 4.48
CA PHE A 76 -18.89 -18.73 5.38
C PHE A 76 -17.96 -17.74 4.67
N GLY A 77 -17.69 -17.94 3.38
CA GLY A 77 -16.92 -17.00 2.57
C GLY A 77 -17.55 -15.61 2.45
N CYS A 78 -18.88 -15.49 2.49
CA CYS A 78 -19.57 -14.19 2.41
C CYS A 78 -19.36 -13.35 3.69
N ASP A 79 -19.18 -13.99 4.85
CA ASP A 79 -18.95 -13.33 6.14
C ASP A 79 -17.49 -12.90 6.35
N LEU A 80 -16.54 -13.58 5.68
CA LEU A 80 -15.12 -13.22 5.73
C LEU A 80 -14.77 -11.97 4.90
N ILE A 81 -15.61 -11.62 3.92
CA ILE A 81 -15.45 -10.44 3.04
C ILE A 81 -15.31 -9.16 3.88
N PRO A 82 -16.26 -8.78 4.76
CA PRO A 82 -16.14 -7.57 5.57
C PRO A 82 -14.96 -7.63 6.54
N PHE A 83 -14.61 -8.82 7.06
CA PHE A 83 -13.46 -8.98 7.96
C PHE A 83 -12.15 -8.63 7.27
N VAL A 84 -11.87 -9.22 6.09
CA VAL A 84 -10.64 -8.96 5.33
C VAL A 84 -10.57 -7.50 4.87
N ALA A 85 -11.71 -6.93 4.44
CA ALA A 85 -11.77 -5.53 4.04
C ALA A 85 -11.41 -4.59 5.21
N ASN A 86 -11.99 -4.80 6.39
CA ASN A 86 -11.70 -3.98 7.57
C ASN A 86 -10.27 -4.17 8.06
N TRP A 87 -9.76 -5.41 8.04
CA TRP A 87 -8.37 -5.70 8.40
C TRP A 87 -7.38 -4.97 7.48
N LEU A 88 -7.62 -5.00 6.17
CA LEU A 88 -6.76 -4.33 5.19
C LEU A 88 -6.80 -2.80 5.34
N VAL A 89 -7.99 -2.23 5.59
CA VAL A 89 -8.14 -0.80 5.90
C VAL A 89 -7.36 -0.42 7.16
N LEU A 90 -7.51 -1.17 8.26
CA LEU A 90 -6.78 -0.93 9.51
C LEU A 90 -5.27 -1.01 9.29
N PHE A 91 -4.81 -2.05 8.59
CA PHE A 91 -3.40 -2.23 8.25
C PHE A 91 -2.86 -1.01 7.48
N CYS A 92 -3.52 -0.61 6.39
CA CYS A 92 -3.10 0.53 5.58
C CYS A 92 -3.12 1.85 6.35
N VAL A 93 -4.15 2.13 7.16
CA VAL A 93 -4.24 3.36 7.96
C VAL A 93 -3.12 3.40 8.99
N TYR A 94 -2.91 2.32 9.74
CA TYR A 94 -1.85 2.25 10.75
C TYR A 94 -0.47 2.41 10.11
N TRP A 95 -0.25 1.76 8.97
CA TRP A 95 1.00 1.88 8.21
C TRP A 95 1.21 3.31 7.71
N GLN A 96 0.16 3.98 7.24
CA GLN A 96 0.24 5.37 6.80
C GLN A 96 0.63 6.31 7.94
N ILE A 97 0.08 6.10 9.13
CA ILE A 97 0.42 6.88 10.34
C ILE A 97 1.90 6.65 10.70
N LEU A 98 2.36 5.40 10.69
CA LEU A 98 3.75 5.06 10.98
C LEU A 98 4.74 5.68 9.99
N LEU A 99 4.47 5.57 8.69
CA LEU A 99 5.32 6.18 7.66
C LEU A 99 5.31 7.71 7.76
N PHE A 100 4.16 8.32 8.03
CA PHE A 100 4.06 9.76 8.21
C PHE A 100 4.87 10.23 9.43
N TYR A 101 4.75 9.54 10.56
CA TYR A 101 5.53 9.82 11.77
C TYR A 101 7.04 9.76 11.49
N LEU A 102 7.51 8.69 10.83
CA LEU A 102 8.94 8.54 10.50
C LEU A 102 9.40 9.62 9.52
N ALA A 103 8.59 9.94 8.51
CA ALA A 103 8.92 10.99 7.54
C ALA A 103 9.09 12.35 8.23
N VAL A 104 8.14 12.75 9.09
CA VAL A 104 8.24 13.99 9.86
C VAL A 104 9.47 13.99 10.76
N ARG A 105 9.70 12.90 11.49
CA ARG A 105 10.86 12.76 12.40
C ARG A 105 12.17 12.98 11.67
N PHE A 106 12.42 12.27 10.57
CA PHE A 106 13.67 12.40 9.82
C PHE A 106 13.79 13.74 9.11
N THR A 107 12.67 14.31 8.64
CA THR A 107 12.68 15.63 8.00
C THR A 107 13.14 16.71 8.98
N ILE A 108 12.77 16.60 10.26
CA ILE A 108 13.26 17.48 11.32
C ILE A 108 14.75 17.22 11.57
N THR A 109 15.16 15.96 11.72
CA THR A 109 16.56 15.60 11.99
C THR A 109 17.55 16.04 10.91
N PHE A 110 17.17 16.00 9.62
CA PHE A 110 18.04 16.40 8.51
C PHE A 110 17.88 17.88 8.09
N ARG A 111 17.06 18.65 8.82
CA ARG A 111 16.93 20.10 8.60
C ARG A 111 17.97 20.89 9.40
N GLU A 112 18.46 20.32 10.49
CA GLU A 112 19.62 20.79 11.26
C GLU A 112 20.93 20.43 10.56
#